data_AF-A0AAD5MMM8-F1
#
_entry.id   AF-A0AAD5MMM8-F1
#
_cell.length_a   1.000
_cell.length_b   1.000
_cell.length_c   1.000
_cell.angle_alpha   90.00
_cell.angle_beta   90.00
_cell.angle_gamma   90.00
#
_symmetry.space_group_name_H-M   'P 1'
#
loop_
_entity.id
_entity.type
_entity.pdbx_description
1 polymer ?
#
loop_
_entity_poly.entity_id
_entity_poly.type
_entity_poly.pdbx_seq_one_letter_code
_entity_poly.pdbx_strand_id
1 'polypeptide(L)'
;MWFAKRLTLVLLILRDTAASFLRVESGHQQILIDGRDPYMGFVTRLHFDQLTCIRALTIHCLKPLTGAEEIDILYSECENNQWKVVHYANTKEKYVLKWEVVARQLLISSQIVLSIVDVQVETCTIYGNATHFLNPCHRPRRHQRHHDISQQSLHVEEVSHPRLKRSTEYVLPEVYRTDASPYDIPVDVVIPQNRTVVIQTGVTLRFGNNAGFTVRGVLIANGTKAAPITFEPQIDQWKGIEIINASSPSRFSFANVSGSSLGITLRSGVPPLIDNVISEWNQYGFDFQTIASVQIVSSAALNNEKDGFRIRTKVDRFGRT
;
A
#
# COMPACT_ATOMS: atom_id res chain seq x y z
N MET A 1 3.65 58.46 31.39
CA MET A 1 2.46 57.58 31.20
C MET A 1 2.01 57.71 29.76
N TRP A 2 2.62 56.95 28.85
CA TRP A 2 2.32 55.58 28.38
C TRP A 2 1.66 55.64 26.99
N PHE A 3 2.48 55.33 25.98
CA PHE A 3 2.15 55.23 24.55
C PHE A 3 1.19 54.05 24.30
N ALA A 4 0.05 54.27 23.63
CA ALA A 4 -0.75 53.19 23.09
C ALA A 4 -0.35 52.94 21.62
N LYS A 5 0.48 51.92 21.39
CA LYS A 5 0.77 51.38 20.05
C LYS A 5 -0.31 50.36 19.66
N ARG A 6 -0.74 50.47 18.40
CA ARG A 6 -1.71 49.61 17.70
C ARG A 6 -1.35 48.12 17.80
N LEU A 7 -2.37 47.27 17.90
CA LEU A 7 -2.28 45.87 17.48
C LEU A 7 -3.51 45.55 16.62
N THR A 8 -3.34 45.59 15.30
CA THR A 8 -4.34 45.16 14.33
C THR A 8 -4.27 43.63 14.26
N LEU A 9 -5.27 42.94 14.81
CA LEU A 9 -5.38 41.48 14.74
C LEU A 9 -5.82 41.11 13.31
N VAL A 10 -4.88 40.63 12.49
CA VAL A 10 -5.19 40.01 11.19
C VAL A 10 -5.73 38.62 11.50
N LEU A 11 -7.05 38.45 11.34
CA LEU A 11 -7.72 37.17 11.44
C LEU A 11 -7.34 36.34 10.19
N LEU A 12 -6.32 35.50 10.32
CA LEU A 12 -6.00 34.47 9.33
C LEU A 12 -7.10 33.41 9.40
N ILE A 13 -7.99 33.44 8.41
CA ILE A 13 -8.95 32.37 8.15
C ILE A 13 -8.14 31.16 7.68
N LEU A 14 -7.79 30.26 8.60
CA LEU A 14 -7.35 28.92 8.26
C LEU A 14 -8.54 28.17 7.66
N ARG A 15 -8.34 27.66 6.44
CA ARG A 15 -9.33 26.87 5.70
C ARG A 15 -9.78 25.69 6.55
N ASP A 16 -11.08 25.61 6.81
CA ASP A 16 -11.75 24.47 7.39
C ASP A 16 -11.33 23.19 6.66
N THR A 17 -10.48 22.39 7.29
CA THR A 17 -10.45 20.95 7.06
C THR A 17 -11.85 20.45 7.40
N ALA A 18 -12.53 19.83 6.43
CA ALA A 18 -13.84 19.23 6.64
C ALA A 18 -13.78 18.30 7.86
N ALA A 19 -14.28 18.79 9.00
CA ALA A 19 -14.41 18.02 10.21
C ALA A 19 -15.60 17.09 9.97
N SER A 20 -15.32 15.84 9.58
CA SER A 20 -16.26 14.75 9.81
C SER A 20 -16.58 14.75 11.30
N PHE A 21 -17.84 15.03 11.66
CA PHE A 21 -18.28 15.05 13.04
C PHE A 21 -17.94 13.68 13.68
N LEU A 22 -17.16 13.75 14.76
CA LEU A 22 -16.57 12.61 15.45
C LEU A 22 -17.18 12.54 16.85
N ARG A 23 -18.04 11.54 17.11
CA ARG A 23 -18.50 11.26 18.49
C ARG A 23 -17.49 10.34 19.16
N VAL A 24 -17.08 10.71 20.37
CA VAL A 24 -16.14 9.95 21.19
C VAL A 24 -16.85 9.39 22.41
N GLU A 25 -16.70 8.08 22.67
CA GLU A 25 -17.20 7.42 23.87
C GLU A 25 -16.08 6.65 24.55
N SER A 26 -15.90 6.86 25.85
CA SER A 26 -14.93 6.10 26.65
C SER A 26 -15.64 5.19 27.63
N GLY A 27 -15.09 4.00 27.85
CA GLY A 27 -15.71 2.98 28.71
C GLY A 27 -14.77 1.82 29.01
N HIS A 28 -15.32 0.75 29.56
CA HIS A 28 -14.60 -0.52 29.77
C HIS A 28 -15.40 -1.63 29.11
N GLN A 29 -14.70 -2.56 28.45
CA GLN A 29 -15.34 -3.58 27.64
C GLN A 29 -14.50 -4.85 27.68
N GLN A 30 -15.14 -6.02 27.80
CA GLN A 30 -14.45 -7.29 27.60
C GLN A 30 -14.14 -7.46 26.11
N ILE A 31 -12.85 -7.59 25.76
CA ILE A 31 -12.35 -7.72 24.40
C ILE A 31 -11.91 -9.17 24.17
N LEU A 32 -12.47 -9.81 23.14
CA LEU A 32 -12.13 -11.17 22.71
C LEU A 32 -11.65 -11.10 21.27
N ILE A 33 -10.32 -11.10 21.08
CA ILE A 33 -9.69 -11.19 19.77
C ILE A 33 -9.38 -12.66 19.47
N ASP A 34 -9.79 -13.12 18.29
CA ASP A 34 -9.49 -14.48 17.84
C ASP A 34 -7.98 -14.77 17.94
N GLY A 35 -7.65 -15.94 18.50
CA GLY A 35 -6.25 -16.37 18.68
C GLY A 35 -5.49 -15.68 19.82
N ARG A 36 -6.14 -14.82 20.63
CA ARG A 36 -5.53 -14.18 21.81
C ARG A 36 -6.34 -14.45 23.08
N ASP A 37 -5.69 -14.31 24.23
CA ASP A 37 -6.39 -14.40 25.52
C ASP A 37 -7.34 -13.19 25.70
N PRO A 38 -8.58 -13.41 26.16
CA PRO A 38 -9.51 -12.32 26.46
C PRO A 38 -8.98 -11.38 27.53
N TYR A 39 -9.28 -10.08 27.40
CA TYR A 39 -8.92 -9.09 28.42
C TYR A 39 -10.01 -8.04 28.63
N MET A 40 -9.97 -7.36 29.78
CA MET A 40 -10.82 -6.20 30.06
C MET A 40 -10.10 -4.93 29.59
N GLY A 41 -10.60 -4.33 28.51
CA GLY A 41 -10.00 -3.15 27.89
C GLY A 41 -10.64 -1.84 28.34
N PHE A 42 -9.82 -0.82 28.57
CA PHE A 42 -10.23 0.57 28.56
C PHE A 42 -10.37 1.00 27.10
N VAL A 43 -11.59 1.37 26.72
CA VAL A 43 -11.93 1.62 25.32
C VAL A 43 -12.22 3.10 25.08
N THR A 44 -11.75 3.60 23.94
CA THR A 44 -12.16 4.88 23.37
C THR A 44 -12.67 4.63 21.96
N ARG A 45 -13.96 4.88 21.76
CA ARG A 45 -14.68 4.64 20.51
C ARG A 45 -14.84 5.93 19.76
N LEU A 46 -14.48 5.92 18.48
CA LEU A 46 -14.63 7.02 17.54
C LEU A 46 -15.71 6.65 16.54
N HIS A 47 -16.72 7.50 16.39
CA HIS A 47 -17.78 7.33 15.39
C HIS A 47 -17.64 8.35 14.27
N PHE A 48 -17.66 7.89 13.04
CA PHE A 48 -17.65 8.74 11.85
C PHE A 48 -19.05 8.82 11.24
N ASP A 49 -19.53 10.03 11.00
CA ASP A 49 -20.79 10.28 10.29
C ASP A 49 -20.81 9.65 8.88
N GLN A 50 -19.66 9.66 8.23
CA GLN A 50 -19.45 9.08 6.91
C GLN A 50 -18.48 7.92 6.98
N LEU A 51 -18.64 7.00 6.02
CA LEU A 51 -17.68 5.92 5.83
C LEU A 51 -16.32 6.53 5.49
N THR A 52 -15.34 6.40 6.40
CA THR A 52 -14.08 7.15 6.36
C THR A 52 -12.93 6.21 6.02
N CYS A 53 -12.12 6.57 5.03
CA CYS A 53 -10.88 5.86 4.70
C CYS A 53 -9.75 6.38 5.59
N ILE A 54 -9.07 5.48 6.29
CA ILE A 54 -8.11 5.78 7.34
C ILE A 54 -6.79 5.08 7.02
N ARG A 55 -5.70 5.85 7.00
CA ARG A 55 -4.34 5.33 6.76
C ARG A 55 -3.44 5.39 8.00
N ALA A 56 -3.70 6.36 8.89
CA ALA A 56 -2.94 6.51 10.12
C ALA A 56 -3.76 7.24 11.18
N LEU A 57 -3.35 7.07 12.43
CA LEU A 57 -3.91 7.74 13.60
C LEU A 57 -2.77 8.37 14.38
N THR A 58 -2.99 9.56 14.94
CA THR A 58 -2.12 10.13 15.97
C THR A 58 -2.93 10.24 17.26
N ILE A 59 -2.55 9.46 18.27
CA ILE A 59 -3.25 9.38 19.56
C ILE A 59 -2.54 10.25 20.58
N HIS A 60 -3.14 11.39 20.91
CA HIS A 60 -2.61 12.30 21.90
C HIS A 60 -3.16 11.96 23.28
N CYS A 61 -2.26 11.78 24.25
CA CYS A 61 -2.58 11.49 25.64
C CYS A 61 -2.00 12.55 26.57
N LEU A 62 -2.61 12.78 27.75
CA LEU A 62 -2.04 13.67 28.78
C LEU A 62 -0.63 13.21 29.18
N LYS A 63 -0.42 11.90 29.28
CA LYS A 63 0.90 11.29 29.41
C LYS A 63 1.39 10.84 28.03
N PRO A 64 2.54 11.32 27.54
CA PRO A 64 3.05 10.94 26.23
C PRO A 64 3.23 9.42 26.08
N LEU A 65 2.86 8.89 24.92
CA LEU A 65 3.04 7.49 24.57
C LEU A 65 4.51 7.21 24.22
N THR A 66 5.02 6.07 24.68
CA THR A 66 6.38 5.62 24.42
C THR A 66 6.47 4.79 23.14
N GLY A 67 5.35 4.25 22.69
CA GLY A 67 5.23 3.30 21.58
C GLY A 67 5.29 1.84 22.03
N ALA A 68 5.59 1.57 23.31
CA ALA A 68 5.58 0.23 23.89
C ALA A 68 4.23 -0.14 24.52
N GLU A 69 3.26 0.78 24.50
CA GLU A 69 1.93 0.53 25.03
C GLU A 69 1.21 -0.54 24.20
N GLU A 70 0.62 -1.52 24.89
CA GLU A 70 -0.24 -2.52 24.27
C GLU A 70 -1.59 -1.89 23.95
N ILE A 71 -1.74 -1.45 22.70
CA ILE A 71 -2.97 -0.85 22.17
C ILE A 71 -3.50 -1.70 21.04
N ASP A 72 -4.74 -2.16 21.16
CA ASP A 72 -5.48 -2.72 20.03
C ASP A 72 -6.31 -1.63 19.37
N ILE A 73 -6.12 -1.45 18.06
CA ILE A 73 -6.97 -0.60 17.24
C ILE A 73 -7.92 -1.55 16.50
N LEU A 74 -9.22 -1.35 16.69
CA LEU A 74 -10.28 -2.14 16.10
C LEU A 74 -11.16 -1.26 15.21
N TYR A 75 -11.74 -1.83 14.17
CA TYR A 75 -12.62 -1.08 13.27
C TYR A 75 -13.88 -1.86 12.89
N SER A 76 -14.91 -1.12 12.50
CA SER A 76 -16.13 -1.66 11.90
C SER A 76 -16.61 -0.79 10.74
N GLU A 77 -17.00 -1.43 9.64
CA GLU A 77 -17.58 -0.81 8.44
C GLU A 77 -19.04 -0.40 8.64
N CYS A 78 -19.75 -1.08 9.55
CA CYS A 78 -21.18 -0.92 9.81
C CYS A 78 -21.46 -0.84 11.33
N GLU A 79 -22.66 -0.41 11.71
CA GLU A 79 -23.05 -0.28 13.14
C GLU A 79 -23.36 -1.63 13.82
N ASN A 80 -23.34 -2.74 13.09
CA ASN A 80 -23.75 -4.07 13.52
C ASN A 80 -22.65 -4.86 14.27
N ASN A 81 -21.71 -4.18 14.93
CA ASN A 81 -20.69 -4.77 15.81
C ASN A 81 -19.82 -5.89 15.20
N GLN A 82 -19.58 -5.88 13.88
CA GLN A 82 -18.57 -6.76 13.28
C GLN A 82 -17.19 -6.12 13.39
N TRP A 83 -16.50 -6.41 14.48
CA TRP A 83 -15.21 -5.82 14.80
C TRP A 83 -14.07 -6.62 14.20
N LYS A 84 -13.11 -5.87 13.65
CA LYS A 84 -11.91 -6.40 13.01
C LYS A 84 -10.68 -5.76 13.62
N VAL A 85 -9.62 -6.53 13.82
CA VAL A 85 -8.33 -6.00 14.31
C VAL A 85 -7.60 -5.25 13.19
N VAL A 86 -7.06 -4.07 13.51
CA VAL A 86 -6.14 -3.33 12.66
C VAL A 86 -4.70 -3.73 12.99
N HIS A 87 -3.91 -4.02 11.96
CA HIS A 87 -2.46 -4.14 12.13
C HIS A 87 -1.79 -2.83 11.75
N TYR A 88 -0.83 -2.41 12.57
CA TYR A 88 -0.13 -1.14 12.41
C TYR A 88 1.36 -1.28 12.71
N ALA A 89 2.11 -0.24 12.37
CA ALA A 89 3.42 0.07 12.93
C ALA A 89 3.32 1.44 13.59
N ASN A 90 3.94 1.61 14.76
CA ASN A 90 3.86 2.86 15.51
C ASN A 90 5.24 3.46 15.82
N THR A 91 5.26 4.78 15.88
CA THR A 91 6.37 5.58 16.43
C THR A 91 5.79 6.51 17.48
N LYS A 92 5.87 6.10 18.76
CA LYS A 92 5.25 6.80 19.88
C LYS A 92 3.73 6.96 19.67
N GLU A 93 3.23 8.20 19.58
CA GLU A 93 1.83 8.56 19.42
C GLU A 93 1.26 8.32 18.01
N LYS A 94 2.11 8.10 17.00
CA LYS A 94 1.68 7.91 15.62
C LYS A 94 1.59 6.43 15.25
N TYR A 95 0.42 6.01 14.79
CA TYR A 95 0.06 4.65 14.41
C TYR A 95 -0.24 4.61 12.91
N VAL A 96 0.70 4.12 12.11
CA VAL A 96 0.53 3.95 10.66
C VAL A 96 -0.04 2.56 10.39
N LEU A 97 -1.21 2.51 9.76
CA LEU A 97 -1.88 1.23 9.51
C LEU A 97 -1.15 0.48 8.39
N LYS A 98 -0.93 -0.83 8.57
CA LYS A 98 -0.31 -1.67 7.53
C LYS A 98 -1.17 -1.74 6.27
N TRP A 99 -2.49 -1.57 6.43
CA TRP A 99 -3.46 -1.47 5.35
C TRP A 99 -4.42 -0.31 5.62
N GLU A 100 -4.76 0.44 4.57
CA GLU A 100 -5.83 1.43 4.63
C GLU A 100 -7.16 0.74 4.97
N VAL A 101 -7.86 1.22 6.00
CA VAL A 101 -9.15 0.67 6.41
C VAL A 101 -10.24 1.68 6.11
N VAL A 102 -11.43 1.17 5.78
CA VAL A 102 -12.62 1.98 5.58
C VAL A 102 -13.58 1.67 6.72
N ALA A 103 -13.91 2.66 7.55
CA ALA A 103 -14.61 2.43 8.80
C ALA A 103 -15.67 3.51 9.07
N ARG A 104 -16.76 3.09 9.73
CA ARG A 104 -17.71 3.99 10.40
C ARG A 104 -17.42 4.11 11.89
N GLN A 105 -16.73 3.14 12.47
CA GLN A 105 -16.34 3.16 13.86
C GLN A 105 -14.91 2.67 14.02
N LEU A 106 -14.15 3.36 14.86
CA LEU A 106 -12.89 2.86 15.40
C LEU A 106 -13.03 2.67 16.90
N LEU A 107 -12.30 1.70 17.44
CA LEU A 107 -12.19 1.48 18.87
C LEU A 107 -10.72 1.28 19.22
N ILE A 108 -10.22 2.15 20.09
CA ILE A 108 -8.88 2.06 20.67
C ILE A 108 -9.06 1.39 22.02
N SER A 109 -8.40 0.25 22.23
CA SER A 109 -8.47 -0.53 23.46
C SER A 109 -7.08 -0.72 24.05
N SER A 110 -6.96 -0.66 25.37
CA SER A 110 -5.74 -1.03 26.09
C SER A 110 -6.08 -1.65 27.43
N GLN A 111 -5.19 -2.51 27.95
CA GLN A 111 -5.30 -3.07 29.30
C GLN A 111 -5.12 -2.02 30.40
N ILE A 112 -4.55 -0.85 30.05
CA ILE A 112 -4.29 0.27 30.97
C ILE A 112 -5.09 1.49 30.50
N VAL A 113 -5.58 2.29 31.46
CA VAL A 113 -6.25 3.56 31.14
C VAL A 113 -5.28 4.47 30.38
N LEU A 114 -5.62 4.79 29.15
CA LEU A 114 -4.97 5.85 28.39
C LEU A 114 -5.71 7.16 28.61
N SER A 115 -5.03 8.19 29.08
CA SER A 115 -5.60 9.53 29.24
C SER A 115 -5.68 10.25 27.89
N ILE A 116 -6.40 9.67 26.93
CA ILE A 116 -6.54 10.19 25.57
C ILE A 116 -7.27 11.53 25.62
N VAL A 117 -6.66 12.55 25.00
CA VAL A 117 -7.22 13.89 24.87
C VAL A 117 -7.71 14.19 23.46
N ASP A 118 -7.03 13.64 22.46
CA ASP A 118 -7.33 13.87 21.05
C ASP A 118 -6.86 12.67 20.22
N VAL A 119 -7.59 12.37 19.15
CA VAL A 119 -7.17 11.37 18.16
C VAL A 119 -7.31 11.98 16.78
N GLN A 120 -6.18 12.21 16.14
CA GLN A 120 -6.12 12.78 14.79
C GLN A 120 -6.12 11.65 13.78
N VAL A 121 -7.13 11.65 12.91
CA VAL A 121 -7.28 10.64 11.86
C VAL A 121 -6.70 11.19 10.56
N GLU A 122 -5.69 10.49 10.03
CA GLU A 122 -5.18 10.79 8.69
C GLU A 122 -5.93 9.93 7.68
N THR A 123 -6.59 10.59 6.73
CA THR A 123 -7.33 9.94 5.66
C THR A 123 -6.41 9.49 4.53
N CYS A 124 -6.87 8.52 3.74
CA CYS A 124 -6.20 8.04 2.53
C CYS A 124 -6.03 9.18 1.49
N THR A 125 -4.96 9.15 0.68
CA THR A 125 -4.63 10.23 -0.28
C THR A 125 -5.42 10.19 -1.59
N ILE A 126 -6.29 9.19 -1.78
CA ILE A 126 -7.09 9.01 -2.99
C ILE A 126 -8.56 8.97 -2.59
N TYR A 127 -9.38 9.91 -3.10
CA TYR A 127 -10.73 9.73 -3.66
C TYR A 127 -11.39 11.10 -3.90
N GLY A 128 -10.91 11.81 -4.93
CA GLY A 128 -11.79 12.70 -5.69
C GLY A 128 -12.50 11.84 -6.75
N ASN A 129 -13.83 11.73 -6.65
CA ASN A 129 -14.74 11.06 -7.59
C ASN A 129 -14.75 9.52 -7.57
N ALA A 130 -15.34 8.96 -6.52
CA ALA A 130 -16.06 7.68 -6.62
C ALA A 130 -17.23 7.68 -5.62
N THR A 131 -18.31 8.38 -5.96
CA THR A 131 -19.64 8.09 -5.40
C THR A 131 -20.10 6.73 -5.92
N HIS A 132 -19.56 5.64 -5.39
CA HIS A 132 -20.15 4.30 -5.40
C HIS A 132 -19.29 3.35 -4.54
N PHE A 133 -19.10 3.69 -3.26
CA PHE A 133 -18.95 2.62 -2.27
C PHE A 133 -20.32 1.91 -2.24
N LEU A 134 -20.40 0.72 -2.85
CA LEU A 134 -21.50 -0.22 -2.56
C LEU A 134 -21.62 -0.26 -1.04
N ASN A 135 -22.71 0.27 -0.50
CA ASN A 135 -22.92 0.34 0.94
C ASN A 135 -22.89 -1.11 1.47
N PRO A 136 -21.83 -1.55 2.17
CA PRO A 136 -21.70 -2.96 2.55
C PRO A 136 -22.79 -3.37 3.55
N CYS A 137 -23.52 -2.39 4.09
CA CYS A 137 -24.57 -2.55 5.08
C CYS A 137 -25.97 -2.94 4.51
N HIS A 138 -26.06 -3.82 3.50
CA HIS A 138 -27.34 -4.42 3.09
C HIS A 138 -27.55 -5.83 3.72
N ARG A 139 -28.66 -5.94 4.47
CA ARG A 139 -28.97 -6.97 5.48
C ARG A 139 -29.60 -8.26 4.90
N PRO A 140 -29.74 -9.31 5.74
CA PRO A 140 -31.07 -9.62 6.27
C PRO A 140 -31.16 -9.43 7.79
N ARG A 141 -32.26 -8.83 8.25
CA ARG A 141 -32.62 -8.70 9.66
C ARG A 141 -32.84 -10.09 10.27
N ARG A 142 -32.05 -10.47 11.27
CA ARG A 142 -32.52 -11.39 12.33
C ARG A 142 -32.89 -10.54 13.53
N HIS A 143 -34.15 -10.65 13.97
CA HIS A 143 -34.59 -10.14 15.26
C HIS A 143 -33.81 -10.87 16.37
N GLN A 144 -32.77 -10.24 16.92
CA GLN A 144 -32.25 -10.62 18.23
C GLN A 144 -32.96 -9.77 19.27
N ARG A 145 -33.57 -10.46 20.23
CA ARG A 145 -34.28 -9.87 21.36
C ARG A 145 -33.29 -9.04 22.18
N HIS A 146 -33.70 -7.82 22.51
CA HIS A 146 -33.01 -6.96 23.46
C HIS A 146 -32.90 -7.67 24.80
N HIS A 147 -31.68 -8.07 25.15
CA HIS A 147 -31.25 -8.22 26.53
C HIS A 147 -30.10 -7.24 26.77
N ASP A 148 -30.05 -6.74 28.01
CA ASP A 148 -29.30 -5.60 28.52
C ASP A 148 -27.95 -5.30 27.85
N ILE A 149 -27.78 -4.05 27.39
CA ILE A 149 -26.71 -3.60 26.48
C ILE A 149 -25.38 -3.27 27.19
N SER A 150 -25.31 -3.37 28.52
CA SER A 150 -24.18 -2.82 29.28
C SER A 150 -23.01 -3.78 29.55
N GLN A 151 -23.05 -5.05 29.12
CA GLN A 151 -21.98 -6.03 29.41
C GLN A 151 -21.69 -7.06 28.31
N GLN A 152 -22.17 -6.87 27.07
CA GLN A 152 -21.90 -7.84 26.01
C GLN A 152 -20.45 -7.78 25.56
N SER A 153 -19.74 -8.89 25.72
CA SER A 153 -18.36 -9.06 25.26
C SER A 153 -18.21 -8.73 23.77
N LEU A 154 -17.15 -8.00 23.43
CA LEU A 154 -16.88 -7.56 22.06
C LEU A 154 -15.98 -8.60 21.39
N HIS A 155 -16.57 -9.37 20.49
CA HIS A 155 -15.86 -10.36 19.69
C HIS A 155 -15.23 -9.68 18.48
N VAL A 156 -13.95 -9.98 18.24
CA VAL A 156 -13.15 -9.38 17.20
C VAL A 156 -12.53 -10.47 16.36
N GLU A 157 -12.84 -10.44 15.07
CA GLU A 157 -12.26 -11.35 14.10
C GLU A 157 -10.83 -10.89 13.76
N GLU A 158 -9.90 -11.84 13.77
CA GLU A 158 -8.57 -11.60 13.21
C GLU A 158 -8.68 -11.59 11.68
N VAL A 159 -8.53 -10.41 11.09
CA VAL A 159 -8.58 -10.29 9.64
C VAL A 159 -7.25 -10.71 9.07
N SER A 160 -7.16 -11.98 8.66
CA SER A 160 -6.19 -12.35 7.65
C SER A 160 -6.50 -11.52 6.40
N HIS A 161 -5.67 -10.51 6.12
CA HIS A 161 -5.80 -9.76 4.88
C HIS A 161 -5.29 -10.67 3.76
N PRO A 162 -6.15 -11.19 2.86
CA PRO A 162 -5.63 -11.74 1.62
C PRO A 162 -4.89 -10.59 0.95
N ARG A 163 -3.70 -10.86 0.39
CA ARG A 163 -2.99 -9.91 -0.50
C ARG A 163 -4.03 -9.17 -1.34
N LEU A 164 -4.11 -7.86 -1.18
CA LEU A 164 -5.22 -7.04 -1.65
C LEU A 164 -5.45 -7.27 -3.16
N LYS A 165 -6.39 -8.13 -3.54
CA LYS A 165 -7.04 -8.05 -4.86
C LYS A 165 -8.05 -6.93 -4.75
N ARG A 166 -7.60 -5.67 -4.82
CA ARG A 166 -8.51 -4.55 -5.15
C ARG A 166 -8.99 -4.85 -6.58
N SER A 167 -10.23 -5.29 -6.73
CA SER A 167 -10.87 -5.46 -8.03
C SER A 167 -11.36 -4.12 -8.59
N THR A 168 -10.50 -3.10 -8.58
CA THR A 168 -10.43 -2.23 -9.75
C THR A 168 -9.47 -2.94 -10.67
N GLU A 169 -9.98 -3.55 -11.73
CA GLU A 169 -9.13 -4.09 -12.79
C GLU A 169 -8.09 -3.03 -13.13
N TYR A 170 -6.82 -3.33 -12.86
CA TYR A 170 -5.76 -2.40 -13.19
C TYR A 170 -5.78 -2.22 -14.71
N VAL A 171 -6.23 -1.05 -15.16
CA VAL A 171 -6.33 -0.77 -16.58
C VAL A 171 -4.94 -0.44 -17.08
N LEU A 172 -4.32 -1.39 -17.77
CA LEU A 172 -3.01 -1.20 -18.39
C LEU A 172 -3.11 -0.11 -19.47
N PRO A 173 -2.46 1.06 -19.29
CA PRO A 173 -2.42 2.06 -20.34
C PRO A 173 -1.49 1.61 -21.47
N GLU A 174 -1.71 2.17 -22.66
CA GLU A 174 -0.75 2.04 -23.76
C GLU A 174 0.52 2.87 -23.51
N VAL A 175 0.36 4.01 -22.83
CA VAL A 175 1.46 4.92 -22.49
C VAL A 175 1.36 5.38 -21.03
N TYR A 176 2.41 5.15 -20.25
CA TYR A 176 2.63 5.85 -18.98
C TYR A 176 3.24 7.21 -19.27
N ARG A 177 2.51 8.27 -18.96
CA ARG A 177 2.83 9.64 -19.29
C ARG A 177 3.54 10.34 -18.14
N THR A 178 4.49 11.21 -18.47
CA THR A 178 5.25 11.97 -17.48
C THR A 178 4.35 12.92 -16.66
N ASP A 179 3.29 13.47 -17.26
CA ASP A 179 2.37 14.42 -16.62
C ASP A 179 1.40 13.79 -15.60
N ALA A 180 1.31 12.46 -15.57
CA ALA A 180 0.53 11.69 -14.62
C ALA A 180 1.39 10.81 -13.69
N SER A 181 2.72 11.01 -13.71
CA SER A 181 3.66 10.40 -12.78
C SER A 181 3.49 10.99 -11.36
N PRO A 182 3.60 10.20 -10.28
CA PRO A 182 3.90 8.76 -10.25
C PRO A 182 2.66 7.88 -10.46
N TYR A 183 2.88 6.64 -10.90
CA TYR A 183 1.83 5.62 -11.00
C TYR A 183 1.98 4.57 -9.90
N ASP A 184 0.88 4.26 -9.23
CA ASP A 184 0.80 3.15 -8.28
C ASP A 184 0.27 1.89 -8.97
N ILE A 185 1.05 0.81 -8.88
CA ILE A 185 0.78 -0.49 -9.50
C ILE A 185 0.51 -1.50 -8.38
N PRO A 186 -0.76 -1.70 -7.98
CA PRO A 186 -1.09 -2.47 -6.78
C PRO A 186 -1.02 -4.00 -6.99
N VAL A 187 -0.99 -4.48 -8.24
CA VAL A 187 -1.10 -5.91 -8.60
C VAL A 187 -0.09 -6.30 -9.67
N ASP A 188 0.12 -7.61 -9.89
CA ASP A 188 0.87 -8.09 -11.06
C ASP A 188 0.08 -7.78 -12.34
N VAL A 189 0.74 -7.09 -13.27
CA VAL A 189 0.13 -6.63 -14.51
C VAL A 189 0.71 -7.41 -15.68
N VAL A 190 -0.16 -8.04 -16.46
CA VAL A 190 0.25 -8.77 -17.65
C VAL A 190 0.21 -7.83 -18.86
N ILE A 191 1.33 -7.68 -19.55
CA ILE A 191 1.38 -7.06 -20.88
C ILE A 191 1.21 -8.19 -21.91
N PRO A 192 0.04 -8.35 -22.56
CA PRO A 192 -0.21 -9.49 -23.44
C PRO A 192 0.58 -9.38 -24.76
N GLN A 193 0.72 -10.50 -25.48
CA GLN A 193 1.61 -10.64 -26.66
C GLN A 193 1.38 -9.59 -27.76
N ASN A 194 0.15 -9.11 -27.92
CA ASN A 194 -0.22 -8.14 -28.97
C ASN A 194 -0.27 -6.69 -28.46
N ARG A 195 0.30 -6.42 -27.28
CA ARG A 195 0.36 -5.07 -26.70
C ARG A 195 1.79 -4.60 -26.60
N THR A 196 1.98 -3.35 -26.97
CA THR A 196 3.18 -2.56 -26.64
C THR A 196 2.79 -1.53 -25.60
N VAL A 197 3.59 -1.42 -24.55
CA VAL A 197 3.41 -0.44 -23.49
C VAL A 197 4.64 0.45 -23.46
N VAL A 198 4.43 1.76 -23.51
CA VAL A 198 5.50 2.76 -23.54
C VAL A 198 5.52 3.50 -22.20
N ILE A 199 6.69 3.63 -21.60
CA ILE A 199 6.92 4.47 -20.43
C ILE A 199 7.73 5.68 -20.88
N GLN A 200 7.15 6.87 -20.71
CA GLN A 200 7.81 8.12 -21.02
C GLN A 200 8.95 8.41 -20.03
N THR A 201 9.90 9.24 -20.46
CA THR A 201 11.03 9.70 -19.64
C THR A 201 10.55 10.34 -18.32
N GLY A 202 11.28 10.12 -17.23
CA GLY A 202 10.99 10.70 -15.92
C GLY A 202 9.78 10.12 -15.18
N VAL A 203 9.15 9.07 -15.71
CA VAL A 203 8.06 8.39 -15.02
C VAL A 203 8.59 7.55 -13.86
N THR A 204 7.90 7.62 -12.72
CA THR A 204 8.08 6.74 -11.57
C THR A 204 6.90 5.78 -11.48
N LEU A 205 7.18 4.47 -11.46
CA LEU A 205 6.22 3.40 -11.22
C LEU A 205 6.50 2.77 -9.85
N ARG A 206 5.51 2.82 -8.95
CA ARG A 206 5.60 2.29 -7.59
C ARG A 206 4.77 1.03 -7.47
N PHE A 207 5.40 -0.08 -7.08
CA PHE A 207 4.78 -1.40 -7.08
C PHE A 207 4.38 -1.84 -5.68
N GLY A 208 3.14 -2.31 -5.54
CA GLY A 208 2.67 -2.98 -4.34
C GLY A 208 3.41 -4.30 -4.08
N ASN A 209 3.16 -4.89 -2.91
CA ASN A 209 3.77 -6.17 -2.54
C ASN A 209 3.33 -7.30 -3.51
N ASN A 210 4.28 -8.03 -4.09
CA ASN A 210 4.08 -9.03 -5.16
C ASN A 210 3.51 -8.47 -6.48
N ALA A 211 3.38 -7.15 -6.63
CA ALA A 211 3.07 -6.52 -7.91
C ALA A 211 4.30 -6.48 -8.80
N GLY A 212 4.10 -6.38 -10.11
CA GLY A 212 5.17 -6.37 -11.09
C GLY A 212 4.63 -6.39 -12.50
N PHE A 213 5.54 -6.53 -13.48
CA PHE A 213 5.15 -6.72 -14.87
C PHE A 213 5.47 -8.13 -15.32
N THR A 214 4.45 -8.83 -15.81
CA THR A 214 4.59 -10.06 -16.59
C THR A 214 4.48 -9.69 -18.07
N VAL A 215 5.62 -9.57 -18.75
CA VAL A 215 5.69 -9.09 -20.13
C VAL A 215 5.66 -10.26 -21.10
N ARG A 216 4.55 -10.42 -21.82
CA ARG A 216 4.42 -11.31 -22.98
C ARG A 216 4.50 -10.56 -24.31
N GLY A 217 4.07 -9.31 -24.32
CA GLY A 217 4.21 -8.38 -25.45
C GLY A 217 5.52 -7.61 -25.39
N VAL A 218 5.46 -6.29 -25.54
CA VAL A 218 6.63 -5.41 -25.55
C VAL A 218 6.49 -4.31 -24.49
N LEU A 219 7.53 -4.13 -23.67
CA LEU A 219 7.66 -2.99 -22.76
C LEU A 219 8.81 -2.09 -23.26
N ILE A 220 8.51 -0.81 -23.44
CA ILE A 220 9.48 0.19 -23.92
C ILE A 220 9.62 1.27 -22.85
N ALA A 221 10.74 1.26 -22.12
CA ALA A 221 11.11 2.30 -21.17
C ALA A 221 12.14 3.24 -21.82
N ASN A 222 11.68 4.41 -22.28
CA ASN A 222 12.51 5.41 -22.98
C ASN A 222 12.87 6.55 -22.03
N GLY A 223 13.72 6.26 -21.04
CA GLY A 223 14.31 7.26 -20.18
C GLY A 223 15.35 8.10 -20.91
N THR A 224 15.82 9.14 -20.24
CA THR A 224 16.98 9.91 -20.68
C THR A 224 17.92 10.12 -19.49
N LYS A 225 19.19 10.46 -19.76
CA LYS A 225 20.14 10.80 -18.68
C LYS A 225 19.62 11.89 -17.72
N ALA A 226 18.88 12.86 -18.26
CA ALA A 226 18.32 13.97 -17.48
C ALA A 226 17.05 13.59 -16.71
N ALA A 227 16.30 12.59 -17.21
CA ALA A 227 15.04 12.14 -16.63
C ALA A 227 14.93 10.61 -16.75
N PRO A 228 15.67 9.86 -15.91
CA PRO A 228 15.59 8.41 -15.91
C PRO A 228 14.19 7.94 -15.49
N ILE A 229 13.81 6.74 -15.91
CA ILE A 229 12.58 6.07 -15.47
C ILE A 229 12.88 5.30 -14.19
N THR A 230 11.98 5.35 -13.19
CA THR A 230 12.16 4.66 -11.91
C THR A 230 11.11 3.57 -11.72
N PHE A 231 11.56 2.35 -11.42
CA PHE A 231 10.74 1.23 -10.96
C PHE A 231 11.12 0.90 -9.52
N GLU A 232 10.22 1.16 -8.58
CA GLU A 232 10.51 1.04 -7.15
C GLU A 232 9.33 0.39 -6.39
N PRO A 233 9.56 -0.20 -5.21
CA PRO A 233 8.46 -0.61 -4.37
C PRO A 233 7.73 0.57 -3.75
N GLN A 234 6.45 0.39 -3.46
CA GLN A 234 5.66 1.35 -2.69
C GLN A 234 5.97 1.30 -1.18
N ILE A 235 6.24 0.10 -0.65
CA ILE A 235 6.48 -0.14 0.78
C ILE A 235 7.68 -1.07 0.94
N ASP A 236 7.55 -2.30 0.42
CA ASP A 236 8.42 -3.43 0.78
C ASP A 236 9.11 -4.00 -0.47
N GLN A 237 9.19 -5.32 -0.66
CA GLN A 237 9.69 -5.90 -1.91
C GLN A 237 8.56 -6.08 -2.95
N TRP A 238 8.84 -5.77 -4.22
CA TRP A 238 7.94 -6.08 -5.35
C TRP A 238 8.47 -7.25 -6.19
N LYS A 239 7.65 -7.76 -7.12
CA LYS A 239 8.01 -8.92 -7.96
C LYS A 239 9.18 -8.60 -8.88
N GLY A 240 9.23 -7.42 -9.48
CA GLY A 240 10.16 -7.10 -10.56
C GLY A 240 9.51 -7.22 -11.95
N ILE A 241 10.34 -7.25 -12.98
CA ILE A 241 9.93 -7.35 -14.39
C ILE A 241 10.28 -8.75 -14.90
N GLU A 242 9.27 -9.48 -15.35
CA GLU A 242 9.38 -10.86 -15.80
C GLU A 242 8.92 -10.99 -17.25
N ILE A 243 9.86 -11.22 -18.17
CA ILE A 243 9.61 -11.38 -19.60
C ILE A 243 9.47 -12.88 -19.91
N ILE A 244 8.33 -13.28 -20.48
CA ILE A 244 8.03 -14.67 -20.84
C ILE A 244 7.40 -14.77 -22.22
N ASN A 245 7.84 -15.74 -23.02
CA ASN A 245 7.33 -16.01 -24.37
C ASN A 245 7.28 -14.76 -25.27
N ALA A 246 8.29 -13.88 -25.12
CA ALA A 246 8.39 -12.66 -25.91
C ALA A 246 8.75 -12.98 -27.36
N SER A 247 7.91 -12.53 -28.29
CA SER A 247 8.16 -12.63 -29.74
C SER A 247 8.98 -11.46 -30.29
N SER A 248 9.18 -10.41 -29.49
CA SER A 248 9.92 -9.20 -29.86
C SER A 248 10.66 -8.63 -28.65
N PRO A 249 11.80 -7.94 -28.85
CA PRO A 249 12.60 -7.44 -27.74
C PRO A 249 11.90 -6.25 -27.06
N SER A 250 11.77 -6.34 -25.72
CA SER A 250 11.52 -5.15 -24.89
C SER A 250 12.77 -4.26 -24.83
N ARG A 251 12.61 -2.99 -24.49
CA ARG A 251 13.71 -2.01 -24.48
C ARG A 251 13.70 -1.22 -23.18
N PHE A 252 14.88 -1.07 -22.58
CA PHE A 252 15.09 -0.26 -21.40
C PHE A 252 16.28 0.65 -21.63
N SER A 253 16.03 1.96 -21.62
CA SER A 253 17.05 2.99 -21.74
C SER A 253 16.93 3.97 -20.57
N PHE A 254 18.05 4.27 -19.89
CA PHE A 254 18.10 5.20 -18.74
C PHE A 254 17.01 4.92 -17.70
N ALA A 255 17.10 3.76 -17.05
CA ALA A 255 16.14 3.35 -16.04
C ALA A 255 16.83 2.87 -14.76
N ASN A 256 16.15 3.05 -13.62
CA ASN A 256 16.52 2.46 -12.35
C ASN A 256 15.47 1.43 -11.92
N VAL A 257 15.90 0.23 -11.56
CA VAL A 257 15.06 -0.85 -11.06
C VAL A 257 15.56 -1.23 -9.68
N SER A 258 14.76 -0.97 -8.64
CA SER A 258 15.19 -1.19 -7.26
C SER A 258 14.18 -1.91 -6.37
N GLY A 259 14.65 -2.57 -5.31
CA GLY A 259 13.80 -3.15 -4.26
C GLY A 259 12.89 -4.30 -4.71
N SER A 260 13.29 -5.06 -5.74
CA SER A 260 12.48 -6.15 -6.33
C SER A 260 13.07 -7.54 -6.08
N SER A 261 12.26 -8.58 -6.22
CA SER A 261 12.74 -9.97 -6.15
C SER A 261 13.40 -10.44 -7.46
N LEU A 262 12.95 -9.98 -8.63
CA LEU A 262 13.47 -10.46 -9.93
C LEU A 262 14.41 -9.51 -10.67
N GLY A 263 14.42 -8.21 -10.33
CA GLY A 263 15.05 -7.18 -11.18
C GLY A 263 14.42 -7.17 -12.57
N ILE A 264 15.25 -7.33 -13.62
CA ILE A 264 14.80 -7.60 -14.99
C ILE A 264 15.15 -9.05 -15.33
N THR A 265 14.13 -9.89 -15.43
CA THR A 265 14.27 -11.33 -15.69
C THR A 265 13.63 -11.71 -17.02
N LEU A 266 14.33 -12.51 -17.83
CA LEU A 266 13.81 -13.16 -19.03
C LEU A 266 13.77 -14.66 -18.78
N ARG A 267 12.59 -15.29 -18.86
CA ARG A 267 12.47 -16.77 -18.76
C ARG A 267 12.43 -17.48 -20.11
N SER A 268 11.89 -16.83 -21.13
CA SER A 268 11.78 -17.36 -22.49
C SER A 268 11.47 -16.26 -23.51
N GLY A 269 11.91 -16.46 -24.76
CA GLY A 269 11.64 -15.55 -25.88
C GLY A 269 12.86 -14.71 -26.26
N VAL A 270 12.60 -13.63 -27.01
CA VAL A 270 13.63 -12.71 -27.49
C VAL A 270 14.17 -11.86 -26.32
N PRO A 271 15.50 -11.81 -26.11
CA PRO A 271 16.08 -11.00 -25.04
C PRO A 271 15.78 -9.51 -25.17
N PRO A 272 15.63 -8.78 -24.04
CA PRO A 272 15.48 -7.33 -24.09
C PRO A 272 16.80 -6.64 -24.45
N LEU A 273 16.69 -5.42 -24.97
CA LEU A 273 17.82 -4.51 -25.14
C LEU A 273 17.92 -3.62 -23.89
N ILE A 274 19.08 -3.64 -23.23
CA ILE A 274 19.34 -2.92 -21.99
C ILE A 274 20.46 -1.91 -22.23
N ASP A 275 20.19 -0.63 -22.00
CA ASP A 275 21.14 0.46 -22.19
C ASP A 275 21.04 1.50 -21.05
N ASN A 276 22.14 1.79 -20.37
CA ASN A 276 22.16 2.74 -19.24
C ASN A 276 21.13 2.41 -18.14
N VAL A 277 20.98 1.12 -17.79
CA VAL A 277 20.07 0.68 -16.72
C VAL A 277 20.85 0.37 -15.45
N ILE A 278 20.34 0.86 -14.31
CA ILE A 278 20.83 0.52 -12.98
C ILE A 278 19.83 -0.45 -12.35
N SER A 279 20.34 -1.59 -11.88
CA SER A 279 19.56 -2.57 -11.13
C SER A 279 20.16 -2.70 -9.74
N GLU A 280 19.50 -2.13 -8.73
CA GLU A 280 20.04 -2.04 -7.37
C GLU A 280 19.12 -2.59 -6.28
N TRP A 281 19.69 -3.15 -5.21
CA TRP A 281 18.92 -3.63 -4.06
C TRP A 281 17.81 -4.63 -4.42
N ASN A 282 18.02 -5.40 -5.48
CA ASN A 282 17.11 -6.47 -5.89
C ASN A 282 17.64 -7.81 -5.39
N GLN A 283 16.80 -8.83 -5.29
CA GLN A 283 17.31 -10.18 -5.04
C GLN A 283 18.11 -10.70 -6.26
N TYR A 284 17.64 -10.46 -7.49
CA TYR A 284 18.40 -10.66 -8.72
C TYR A 284 18.46 -9.36 -9.52
N GLY A 285 19.58 -9.10 -10.20
CA GLY A 285 19.71 -7.93 -11.06
C GLY A 285 19.16 -8.16 -12.47
N PHE A 286 20.02 -8.53 -13.40
CA PHE A 286 19.66 -8.98 -14.75
C PHE A 286 19.79 -10.50 -14.82
N ASP A 287 18.68 -11.22 -15.00
CA ASP A 287 18.68 -12.70 -15.10
C ASP A 287 17.99 -13.18 -16.37
N PHE A 288 18.78 -13.56 -17.38
CA PHE A 288 18.28 -13.94 -18.69
C PHE A 288 18.51 -15.41 -19.01
N GLN A 289 17.40 -16.12 -19.19
CA GLN A 289 17.37 -17.47 -19.71
C GLN A 289 17.14 -17.46 -21.22
N THR A 290 18.20 -17.68 -22.00
CA THR A 290 18.17 -17.59 -23.45
C THR A 290 19.32 -18.33 -24.12
N ILE A 291 19.17 -18.61 -25.42
CA ILE A 291 20.22 -19.06 -26.33
C ILE A 291 20.59 -17.98 -27.36
N ALA A 292 19.83 -16.88 -27.41
CA ALA A 292 20.08 -15.76 -28.31
C ALA A 292 21.08 -14.78 -27.68
N SER A 293 21.65 -13.90 -28.51
CA SER A 293 22.55 -12.85 -28.04
C SER A 293 21.82 -11.88 -27.10
N VAL A 294 22.48 -11.54 -26.00
CA VAL A 294 22.03 -10.56 -25.01
C VAL A 294 22.84 -9.27 -25.20
N GLN A 295 22.17 -8.11 -25.16
CA GLN A 295 22.82 -6.80 -25.18
C GLN A 295 22.50 -6.03 -23.91
N ILE A 296 23.54 -5.83 -23.09
CA ILE A 296 23.50 -4.98 -21.90
C ILE A 296 24.67 -4.00 -22.00
N VAL A 297 24.36 -2.72 -22.22
CA VAL A 297 25.33 -1.67 -22.51
C VAL A 297 25.27 -0.60 -21.43
N SER A 298 26.44 -0.13 -20.97
CA SER A 298 26.56 0.98 -20.00
C SER A 298 25.69 0.83 -18.75
N SER A 299 25.41 -0.40 -18.33
CA SER A 299 24.46 -0.74 -17.26
C SER A 299 25.17 -1.33 -16.06
N ALA A 300 24.58 -1.19 -14.88
CA ALA A 300 25.18 -1.60 -13.62
C ALA A 300 24.20 -2.44 -12.78
N ALA A 301 24.73 -3.43 -12.07
CA ALA A 301 23.99 -4.20 -11.07
C ALA A 301 24.69 -4.02 -9.73
N LEU A 302 24.03 -3.37 -8.76
CA LEU A 302 24.62 -2.92 -7.50
C LEU A 302 23.87 -3.50 -6.31
N ASN A 303 24.57 -3.98 -5.27
CA ASN A 303 23.96 -4.41 -4.01
C ASN A 303 22.77 -5.39 -4.14
N ASN A 304 22.80 -6.25 -5.16
CA ASN A 304 21.78 -7.29 -5.32
C ASN A 304 22.10 -8.48 -4.41
N GLU A 305 21.10 -9.10 -3.80
CA GLU A 305 21.32 -10.16 -2.79
C GLU A 305 21.97 -11.42 -3.35
N LYS A 306 21.65 -11.76 -4.61
CA LYS A 306 22.18 -12.93 -5.32
C LYS A 306 23.04 -12.49 -6.50
N ASP A 307 22.60 -12.76 -7.72
CA ASP A 307 23.36 -12.48 -8.93
C ASP A 307 23.04 -11.08 -9.46
N GLY A 308 24.06 -10.28 -9.73
CA GLY A 308 23.90 -9.00 -10.42
C GLY A 308 23.64 -9.17 -11.92
N PHE A 309 24.42 -10.05 -12.58
CA PHE A 309 24.22 -10.44 -13.98
C PHE A 309 24.26 -11.95 -14.09
N ARG A 310 23.23 -12.55 -14.67
CA ARG A 310 23.14 -13.99 -14.90
C ARG A 310 22.56 -14.27 -16.28
N ILE A 311 23.29 -15.02 -17.10
CA ILE A 311 22.82 -15.48 -18.42
C ILE A 311 22.96 -17.00 -18.46
N ARG A 312 21.87 -17.71 -18.78
CA ARG A 312 21.83 -19.17 -18.77
C ARG A 312 21.01 -19.70 -19.95
N THR A 313 21.35 -20.89 -20.42
CA THR A 313 20.53 -21.60 -21.42
C THR A 313 19.43 -22.40 -20.73
N LYS A 314 18.26 -22.54 -21.37
CA LYS A 314 17.22 -23.48 -20.92
C LYS A 314 17.61 -24.88 -21.39
N VAL A 315 18.08 -25.72 -20.48
CA VAL A 315 18.27 -27.15 -20.78
C VAL A 315 16.89 -27.81 -20.80
N ASP A 316 16.45 -28.26 -21.97
CA ASP A 316 15.25 -29.09 -22.06
C ASP A 316 15.48 -30.40 -21.28
N ARG A 317 14.70 -30.62 -20.22
CA ARG A 317 14.70 -31.89 -19.48
C ARG A 317 13.90 -32.98 -20.23
N PHE A 318 14.11 -33.13 -21.53
CA PHE A 318 13.61 -34.26 -22.30
C PHE A 318 14.66 -34.69 -23.32
N GLY A 319 15.66 -35.40 -22.80
CA GLY A 319 16.63 -36.18 -23.57
C GLY A 319 16.75 -37.56 -22.96
N ARG A 320 15.69 -38.37 -23.06
CA ARG A 320 15.77 -39.83 -23.04
C ARG A 320 15.07 -40.32 -24.31
N THR A 321 15.87 -40.51 -25.34
CA THR A 321 15.60 -41.45 -26.43
C THR A 321 16.51 -42.64 -26.23
#